data_AF-A0A9Q8P3F6-F1
#
_entry.id   AF-A0A9Q8P3F6-F1
#
_cell.length_a   1.000
_cell.length_b   1.000
_cell.length_c   1.000
_cell.angle_alpha   90.00
_cell.angle_beta   90.00
_cell.angle_gamma   90.00
#
_symmetry.space_group_name_H-M   'P 1'
#
loop_
_entity.id
_entity.type
_entity.pdbx_description
1 polymer ?
#
loop_
_entity_poly.entity_id
_entity_poly.type
_entity_poly.pdbx_seq_one_letter_code
_entity_poly.pdbx_strand_id
1 'polypeptide(L)' 'MQLLPLLFTTLTTAEYLLQSNFTGPSFLDNFDFYTSWDPTFGYVHYVDRATAEQYGMINVSVAGGPAIFGAEHTQVLDP' A
#
# COMPACT_ATOMS: atom_id res chain seq x y z
N MET A 1 -36.19 -52.03 14.11
CA MET A 1 -35.80 -51.17 12.97
C MET A 1 -34.88 -50.09 13.52
N GLN A 2 -33.61 -50.09 13.13
CA GLN A 2 -32.57 -49.24 13.72
C GLN A 2 -32.52 -47.91 12.97
N LEU A 3 -32.76 -46.79 13.66
CA LEU A 3 -32.61 -45.44 13.10
C LEU A 3 -31.12 -45.12 12.95
N LEU A 4 -30.70 -44.77 11.73
CA LEU A 4 -29.34 -44.33 11.41
C LEU A 4 -29.27 -42.79 11.57
N PRO A 5 -28.34 -42.22 12.35
CA PRO A 5 -28.22 -40.77 12.48
C PRO A 5 -27.52 -40.20 11.25
N LEU A 6 -28.11 -39.17 10.65
CA LEU A 6 -27.52 -38.43 9.54
C LEU A 6 -26.44 -37.50 10.11
N LEU A 7 -25.16 -37.79 9.83
CA LEU A 7 -24.05 -36.92 10.20
C LEU A 7 -24.05 -35.70 9.26
N PHE A 8 -24.38 -34.51 9.78
CA PHE A 8 -24.20 -33.27 9.05
C PHE A 8 -22.74 -32.82 9.16
N THR A 9 -21.99 -32.87 8.06
CA THR A 9 -20.67 -32.23 7.96
C THR A 9 -20.87 -30.75 7.65
N THR A 10 -20.37 -29.86 8.51
CA THR A 10 -20.31 -28.43 8.20
C THR A 10 -19.23 -28.19 7.15
N LEU A 11 -19.62 -27.78 5.94
CA LEU A 11 -18.67 -27.21 4.99
C LEU A 11 -18.26 -25.84 5.54
N THR A 12 -16.99 -25.71 5.92
CA THR A 12 -16.40 -24.40 6.17
C THR A 12 -16.13 -23.74 4.81
N THR A 13 -16.85 -22.67 4.53
CA THR A 13 -16.58 -21.77 3.40
C THR A 13 -15.63 -20.69 3.89
N ALA A 14 -14.51 -20.51 3.19
CA ALA A 14 -13.63 -19.37 3.45
C ALA A 14 -14.24 -18.15 2.75
N GLU A 15 -14.57 -17.12 3.53
CA GLU A 15 -15.10 -15.85 3.02
C GLU A 15 -14.02 -14.76 3.05
N TYR A 16 -13.99 -13.94 2.01
CA TYR A 16 -13.15 -12.74 1.99
C TYR A 16 -13.94 -11.57 2.56
N LEU A 17 -13.39 -10.93 3.58
CA LEU A 17 -13.91 -9.68 4.13
C LEU A 17 -12.91 -8.56 3.89
N LEU A 18 -13.43 -7.37 3.63
CA LEU A 18 -12.60 -6.17 3.49
C LEU A 18 -11.91 -5.89 4.83
N GLN A 19 -10.59 -6.09 4.87
CA GLN A 19 -9.80 -5.85 6.08
C GLN A 19 -9.44 -4.37 6.24
N SER A 20 -9.05 -3.69 5.16
CA SER A 20 -8.61 -2.31 5.19
C SER A 20 -8.95 -1.61 3.88
N ASN A 21 -9.31 -0.34 3.99
CA ASN A 21 -9.64 0.53 2.88
C ASN A 21 -8.89 1.85 3.04
N PHE A 22 -7.75 1.98 2.38
CA PHE A 22 -6.95 3.21 2.40
C PHE A 22 -7.38 4.09 1.25
N THR A 23 -7.92 5.28 1.54
CA THR A 23 -8.41 6.23 0.54
C THR A 23 -8.28 7.67 1.02
N GLY A 24 -8.40 8.62 0.09
CA GLY A 24 -8.47 10.05 0.41
C GLY A 24 -7.16 10.64 0.95
N PRO A 25 -7.25 11.81 1.63
CA PRO A 25 -6.07 12.54 2.11
C PRO A 25 -5.19 11.77 3.09
N SER A 26 -5.76 10.81 3.83
CA SER A 26 -5.02 10.02 4.82
C SER A 26 -4.46 8.71 4.26
N PHE A 27 -4.54 8.48 2.94
CA PHE A 27 -4.04 7.25 2.31
C PHE A 27 -2.59 6.96 2.72
N LEU A 28 -1.72 7.97 2.63
CA LEU A 28 -0.28 7.84 2.91
C LEU A 28 0.06 7.70 4.40
N ASP A 29 -0.90 7.95 5.30
CA ASP A 29 -0.69 7.81 6.76
C ASP A 29 -0.60 6.34 7.20
N ASN A 30 -0.94 5.40 6.30
CA ASN A 30 -0.92 3.96 6.54
C ASN A 30 0.40 3.29 6.13
N PHE A 31 1.42 4.08 5.76
CA PHE A 31 2.70 3.59 5.24
C PHE A 31 3.88 4.32 5.87
N ASP A 32 4.96 3.58 6.09
CA ASP A 32 6.26 4.15 6.47
C ASP A 32 7.07 4.51 5.23
N PHE A 33 7.73 5.67 5.27
CA PHE A 33 8.65 6.11 4.21
C PHE A 33 10.07 5.64 4.54
N TYR A 34 10.53 4.64 3.80
CA TYR A 34 11.90 4.14 3.93
C TYR A 34 12.89 5.19 3.46
N THR A 35 13.98 5.41 4.21
CA THR A 35 14.99 6.44 3.92
C THR A 35 16.43 5.93 3.99
N SER A 36 16.59 4.62 4.17
CA SER A 36 17.91 4.01 4.23
C SER A 36 18.40 3.62 2.83
N TRP A 37 19.62 3.09 2.77
CA TRP A 37 20.24 2.59 1.55
C TRP A 37 19.36 1.50 0.90
N ASP A 38 19.31 1.48 -0.43
CA ASP A 38 18.54 0.46 -1.13
C ASP A 38 19.14 -0.94 -0.92
N PRO A 39 18.42 -1.87 -0.24
CA PRO A 39 18.91 -3.22 0.02
C PRO A 39 19.25 -4.02 -1.24
N THR A 40 18.76 -3.58 -2.41
CA THR A 40 19.02 -4.21 -3.71
C THR A 40 20.16 -3.58 -4.51
N PHE A 41 20.87 -2.61 -3.92
CA PHE A 41 22.05 -1.94 -4.49
C PHE A 41 21.78 -1.15 -5.80
N GLY A 42 20.58 -0.57 -5.94
CA GLY A 42 20.23 0.30 -7.06
C GLY A 42 20.77 1.73 -6.91
N TYR A 43 20.79 2.45 -8.04
CA TYR A 43 21.01 3.89 -8.06
C TYR A 43 19.69 4.61 -7.76
N VAL A 44 19.39 4.73 -6.48
CA VAL A 44 18.16 5.37 -5.98
C VAL A 44 18.44 6.05 -4.65
N HIS A 45 17.80 7.20 -4.43
CA HIS A 45 17.80 7.87 -3.15
C HIS A 45 16.38 7.87 -2.58
N TYR A 46 16.13 7.01 -1.59
CA TYR A 46 14.85 7.00 -0.90
C TYR A 46 14.78 8.16 0.09
N VAL A 47 13.72 8.95 0.00
CA VAL A 47 13.51 10.17 0.79
C VAL A 47 12.30 10.04 1.70
N ASP A 48 12.27 10.85 2.75
CA ASP A 48 11.11 10.92 3.65
C ASP A 48 9.89 11.54 2.94
N ARG A 49 8.72 11.42 3.59
CA ARG A 49 7.46 11.92 3.05
C ARG A 49 7.47 13.41 2.73
N ALA A 50 8.00 14.24 3.64
CA ALA A 50 7.97 15.69 3.47
C ALA A 50 8.84 16.10 2.27
N THR A 51 10.00 15.47 2.13
CA THR A 51 10.85 15.63 0.95
C THR A 51 10.12 15.17 -0.32
N ALA A 52 9.52 13.98 -0.33
CA ALA A 52 8.80 13.48 -1.49
C ALA A 52 7.60 14.37 -1.90
N GLU A 53 6.87 14.95 -0.94
CA GLU A 53 5.80 15.93 -1.19
C GLU A 53 6.36 17.23 -1.80
N GLN A 54 7.45 17.75 -1.25
CA GLN A 54 8.11 18.96 -1.73
C GLN A 54 8.58 18.82 -3.19
N TYR A 55 9.10 17.65 -3.56
CA TYR A 55 9.56 17.35 -4.92
C TYR A 55 8.44 16.84 -5.85
N GLY A 56 7.19 16.79 -5.38
CA GLY A 56 6.04 16.34 -6.18
C GLY A 56 6.11 14.87 -6.59
N MET A 57 6.92 14.07 -5.89
CA MET A 57 7.06 12.63 -6.11
C MET A 57 5.83 11.86 -5.61
N ILE A 58 5.14 12.41 -4.61
CA ILE A 58 3.89 11.86 -4.08
C ILE A 58 2.81 12.93 -4.00
N ASN A 59 1.56 12.49 -4.12
CA ASN A 59 0.41 13.35 -3.89
C ASN A 59 -0.84 12.52 -3.56
N VAL A 60 -1.75 13.08 -2.77
CA VAL A 60 -3.09 12.53 -2.56
C VAL A 60 -4.12 13.60 -2.80
N SER A 61 -5.18 13.24 -3.53
CA SER A 61 -6.24 14.18 -3.85
C SER A 61 -7.21 14.33 -2.69
N VAL A 62 -7.45 15.59 -2.30
CA VAL A 62 -8.50 15.95 -1.33
C VAL A 62 -9.92 15.77 -1.86
N ALA A 63 -10.08 15.70 -3.19
CA ALA A 63 -11.36 15.57 -3.87
C ALA A 63 -11.69 14.11 -4.27
N GLY A 64 -10.95 13.13 -3.74
CA GLY A 64 -11.19 11.70 -4.03
C GLY A 64 -10.53 11.16 -5.30
N GLY A 65 -9.46 11.81 -5.77
CA GLY A 65 -8.59 11.30 -6.82
C GLY A 65 -7.58 10.23 -6.35
N PRO A 66 -6.76 9.69 -7.26
CA PRO A 66 -5.79 8.64 -6.94
C PRO A 66 -4.70 9.13 -5.99
N ALA A 67 -4.09 8.18 -5.27
CA ALA A 67 -2.77 8.38 -4.68
C ALA A 67 -1.71 8.28 -5.78
N ILE A 68 -0.81 9.26 -5.83
CA ILE A 68 0.26 9.38 -6.82
C ILE A 68 1.58 8.98 -6.17
N PHE A 69 2.35 8.18 -6.89
CA PHE A 69 3.72 7.79 -6.57
C PHE A 69 4.57 7.96 -7.84
N GLY A 70 5.75 8.54 -7.69
CA GLY A 70 6.66 8.82 -8.79
C GLY A 70 8.09 9.04 -8.33
N ALA A 71 8.97 9.21 -9.31
CA ALA A 71 10.35 9.62 -9.10
C ALA A 71 10.52 11.13 -9.35
N GLU A 72 11.59 11.69 -8.80
CA GLU A 72 12.08 13.00 -9.22
C GLU A 72 12.39 12.94 -10.72
N HIS A 73 11.99 13.97 -11.47
CA HIS A 73 12.07 13.97 -12.94
C HIS A 73 12.43 15.36 -13.52
N THR A 74 12.97 16.25 -12.70
CA THR A 74 13.37 17.60 -13.09
C THR A 74 14.88 17.79 -13.02
N GLN A 75 15.59 17.01 -12.21
CA GLN A 75 17.04 17.07 -12.09
C GLN A 75 17.68 15.85 -12.77
N VAL A 76 18.84 16.08 -13.38
CA VAL A 76 19.75 15.00 -13.75
C VAL A 76 20.73 14.85 -12.59
N LEU A 77 20.68 13.70 -11.92
CA LEU A 77 21.61 13.38 -10.85
C LEU A 77 22.92 12.82 -11.44
N ASP A 78 24.05 13.21 -10.86
CA ASP A 78 25.36 12.67 -11.22
C ASP A 78 25.48 11.24 -10.67
N PRO A 79 25.71 10.21 -11.50
CA PRO A 79 25.72 8.80 -11.10
C PRO A 79 26.80 8.41 -10.08
#